data_AF-A0AAD7ZNY5-F1
#
_entry.id   AF-A0AAD7ZNY5-F1
#
_cell.length_a   1.000
_cell.length_b   1.000
_cell.length_c   1.000
_cell.angle_alpha   90.00
_cell.angle_beta   90.00
_cell.angle_gamma   90.00
#
_symmetry.space_group_name_H-M   'P 1'
#
loop_
_entity.id
_entity.type
_entity.pdbx_description
1 polymer ?
#
loop_
_entity_poly.entity_id
_entity_poly.type
_entity_poly.pdbx_seq_one_letter_code
_entity_poly.pdbx_strand_id
1 'polypeptide(L)'
;MFSATAYNHAYADSGLFCIHARAPPQNVRDMVEVLVRELVNMAGVLGEPELERAKRQLQSMLLMNLEARPVVFEDIAHQVLATGHRKRPEHFIEAINKVKADDIHRVARKLLKSQPSLTARGKITKLPAMTDIQAGLLDLEGKLPAARIIE
;
A
#
# COMPACT_ATOMS: atom_id res chain seq x y z
N MET A 1 17.78 -2.99 12.33
CA MET A 1 16.53 -2.20 12.44
C MET A 1 15.55 -2.75 11.43
N PHE A 2 14.34 -3.11 11.86
CA PHE A 2 13.25 -3.56 11.00
C PHE A 2 12.32 -2.38 10.74
N SER A 3 11.87 -2.21 9.50
CA SER A 3 10.85 -1.21 9.15
C SER A 3 10.03 -1.73 7.99
N ALA A 4 8.73 -1.47 8.00
CA ALA A 4 7.85 -1.68 6.85
C ALA A 4 6.87 -0.51 6.78
N THR A 5 6.78 0.13 5.62
CA THR A 5 5.90 1.28 5.42
C THR A 5 5.24 1.18 4.06
N ALA A 6 3.92 1.29 4.03
CA ALA A 6 3.13 1.33 2.81
C ALA A 6 3.04 2.75 2.27
N TYR A 7 3.14 2.89 0.96
CA TYR A 7 3.08 4.16 0.24
C TYR A 7 2.06 4.08 -0.89
N ASN A 8 1.41 5.22 -1.12
CA ASN A 8 0.55 5.50 -2.25
C ASN A 8 1.17 6.68 -2.99
N HIS A 9 1.48 6.48 -4.27
CA HIS A 9 1.82 7.54 -5.20
C HIS A 9 0.73 7.59 -6.27
N ALA A 10 0.10 8.74 -6.43
CA ALA A 10 -0.92 8.97 -7.44
C ALA A 10 -0.44 10.06 -8.42
N TYR A 11 -0.45 9.71 -9.70
CA TYR A 11 -0.18 10.61 -10.81
C TYR A 11 -1.48 10.81 -11.62
N ALA A 12 -1.46 11.71 -12.61
CA ALA A 12 -2.66 12.06 -13.36
C ALA A 12 -3.24 10.88 -14.17
N ASP A 13 -2.37 9.97 -14.66
CA ASP A 13 -2.72 8.86 -15.55
C ASP A 13 -2.49 7.47 -14.92
N SER A 14 -1.74 7.42 -13.81
CA SER A 14 -1.24 6.18 -13.23
C SER A 14 -1.05 6.32 -11.71
N GLY A 15 -0.79 5.20 -11.05
CA GLY A 15 -0.50 5.20 -9.62
C GLY A 15 0.29 3.97 -9.22
N LEU A 16 1.03 4.10 -8.13
CA LEU A 16 1.83 3.06 -7.53
C LEU A 16 1.43 2.91 -6.06
N PHE A 17 1.06 1.71 -5.68
CA PHE A 17 0.97 1.32 -4.28
C PHE A 17 2.07 0.32 -3.99
N CYS A 18 2.91 0.62 -3.01
CA CYS A 18 4.09 -0.18 -2.71
C CYS A 18 4.35 -0.25 -1.21
N ILE A 19 5.09 -1.28 -0.80
CA ILE A 19 5.58 -1.41 0.57
C ILE A 19 7.09 -1.35 0.52
N HIS A 20 7.68 -0.38 1.22
CA HIS A 20 9.11 -0.31 1.41
C HIS A 20 9.44 -0.91 2.78
N ALA A 21 10.19 -2.00 2.76
CA ALA A 21 10.61 -2.68 3.96
C ALA A 21 12.14 -2.85 4.05
N ARG A 22 12.65 -2.99 5.27
CA ARG A 22 14.06 -3.22 5.57
C ARG A 22 14.17 -4.25 6.68
N ALA A 23 15.08 -5.20 6.50
CA ALA A 23 15.38 -6.24 7.47
C ALA A 23 16.88 -6.62 7.40
N PRO A 24 17.43 -7.24 8.45
CA PRO A 24 18.74 -7.90 8.40
C PRO A 24 18.77 -8.97 7.30
N PRO A 25 19.94 -9.23 6.68
CA PRO A 25 20.06 -10.17 5.56
C PRO A 25 19.55 -11.59 5.84
N GLN A 26 19.55 -12.03 7.11
CA GLN A 26 19.10 -13.38 7.46
C GLN A 26 17.59 -13.56 7.28
N ASN A 27 16.80 -12.48 7.42
CA ASN A 27 15.34 -12.49 7.52
C ASN A 27 14.64 -11.91 6.27
N VAL A 28 15.38 -11.72 5.17
CA VAL A 28 14.83 -11.11 3.94
C VAL A 28 13.70 -11.96 3.37
N ARG A 29 13.85 -13.29 3.36
CA ARG A 29 12.81 -14.21 2.89
C ARG A 29 11.54 -14.09 3.72
N ASP A 30 11.67 -14.19 5.05
CA ASP A 30 10.54 -14.12 5.99
C ASP A 30 9.81 -12.78 5.88
N MET A 31 10.57 -11.68 5.69
CA MET A 31 10.00 -10.36 5.44
C MET A 31 9.15 -10.36 4.17
N VAL A 32 9.67 -10.88 3.05
CA VAL A 32 8.91 -10.94 1.79
C VAL A 32 7.67 -11.84 1.93
N GLU A 33 7.79 -12.95 2.65
CA GLU A 33 6.66 -13.86 2.90
C GLU A 33 5.53 -13.17 3.67
N VAL A 34 5.87 -12.45 4.74
CA VAL A 34 4.89 -11.65 5.49
C VAL A 34 4.27 -10.57 4.59
N LEU A 35 5.06 -9.85 3.79
CA LEU A 35 4.55 -8.81 2.91
C LEU A 35 3.56 -9.36 1.87
N VAL A 36 3.89 -10.49 1.23
CA VAL A 36 3.01 -11.15 0.26
C VAL A 36 1.72 -11.61 0.94
N ARG A 37 1.83 -12.25 2.10
CA ARG A 37 0.67 -12.68 2.87
C ARG A 37 -0.24 -11.51 3.26
N GLU A 38 0.30 -10.42 3.77
CA GLU A 38 -0.52 -9.25 4.14
C GLU A 38 -1.16 -8.59 2.91
N LEU A 39 -0.49 -8.54 1.76
CA LEU A 39 -1.08 -8.05 0.51
C LEU A 39 -2.25 -8.93 0.04
N VAL A 40 -2.15 -10.25 0.19
CA VAL A 40 -3.25 -11.18 -0.11
C VAL A 40 -4.39 -11.05 0.89
N ASN A 41 -4.07 -10.92 2.19
CA ASN A 41 -5.05 -10.73 3.26
C ASN A 41 -5.90 -9.47 3.06
N MET A 42 -5.36 -8.41 2.45
CA MET A 42 -6.14 -7.20 2.10
C MET A 42 -7.33 -7.49 1.16
N ALA A 43 -7.27 -8.56 0.36
CA ALA A 43 -8.38 -9.01 -0.49
C ALA A 43 -9.32 -10.01 0.19
N GLY A 44 -8.95 -10.47 1.39
CA GLY A 44 -9.70 -11.39 2.26
C GLY A 44 -10.74 -10.68 3.11
N VAL A 45 -11.07 -11.24 4.29
CA VAL A 45 -12.07 -10.67 5.20
C VAL A 45 -11.44 -9.55 6.02
N LEU A 46 -11.94 -8.32 5.85
CA LEU A 46 -11.54 -7.17 6.65
C LEU A 46 -12.38 -7.05 7.92
N GLY A 47 -11.72 -6.78 9.05
CA GLY A 47 -12.43 -6.42 10.28
C GLY A 47 -13.07 -5.05 10.17
N GLU A 48 -14.38 -4.96 10.40
CA GLU A 48 -15.10 -3.68 10.54
C GLU A 48 -14.39 -2.66 11.48
N PRO A 49 -13.91 -3.04 12.68
CA PRO A 49 -13.19 -2.08 13.53
C PRO A 49 -11.87 -1.59 12.93
N GLU A 50 -11.21 -2.39 12.09
CA GLU A 50 -9.96 -1.98 11.43
C GLU A 50 -10.21 -0.97 10.33
N LEU A 51 -11.28 -1.15 9.55
CA LEU A 51 -11.69 -0.20 8.52
C LEU A 51 -12.04 1.16 9.14
N GLU A 52 -12.84 1.16 10.20
CA GLU A 52 -13.21 2.39 10.88
C GLU A 52 -12.01 3.08 11.54
N ARG A 53 -11.07 2.29 12.10
CA ARG A 53 -9.80 2.83 12.60
C ARG A 53 -8.98 3.48 11.49
N ALA A 54 -8.85 2.83 10.33
CA ALA A 54 -8.11 3.36 9.19
C ALA A 54 -8.74 4.65 8.64
N LYS A 55 -10.06 4.72 8.53
CA LYS A 55 -10.78 5.95 8.13
C LYS A 55 -10.51 7.10 9.08
N ARG A 56 -10.62 6.87 10.38
CA ARG A 56 -10.34 7.88 11.41
C ARG A 56 -8.88 8.35 11.36
N GLN A 57 -7.94 7.43 11.18
CA GLN A 57 -6.52 7.77 11.05
C GLN A 57 -6.26 8.66 9.83
N LEU A 58 -6.85 8.34 8.67
CA LEU A 58 -6.71 9.13 7.45
C LEU A 58 -7.34 10.53 7.57
N GLN A 59 -8.53 10.62 8.17
CA GLN A 59 -9.19 11.91 8.44
C GLN A 59 -8.37 12.78 9.40
N SER A 60 -7.84 12.18 10.48
CA SER A 60 -6.99 12.89 11.43
C SER A 60 -5.75 13.44 10.74
N MET A 61 -5.04 12.61 9.97
CA MET A 61 -3.86 13.04 9.22
C MET A 61 -4.17 14.17 8.24
N LEU A 62 -5.30 14.10 7.52
CA LEU A 62 -5.73 15.16 6.62
C LEU A 62 -5.96 16.48 7.36
N LEU A 63 -6.72 16.46 8.45
CA LEU A 63 -7.06 17.65 9.22
C LEU A 63 -5.83 18.28 9.89
N MET A 64 -4.94 17.46 10.45
CA MET A 64 -3.69 17.91 11.07
C MET A 64 -2.77 18.60 10.05
N ASN A 65 -2.66 18.06 8.84
CA ASN A 65 -1.85 18.67 7.79
C ASN A 65 -2.37 20.06 7.38
N LEU A 66 -3.67 20.31 7.53
CA LEU A 66 -4.28 21.60 7.20
C LEU A 66 -4.07 22.68 8.28
N GLU A 67 -3.44 22.37 9.41
CA GLU A 67 -3.05 23.36 10.43
C GLU A 67 -1.85 24.20 9.96
N ALA A 68 -1.02 23.64 9.07
CA ALA A 68 0.17 24.31 8.54
C ALA A 68 -0.16 25.11 7.27
N ARG A 69 -0.10 26.45 7.35
CA ARG A 69 -0.38 27.36 6.21
C ARG A 69 0.40 27.04 4.92
N PRO A 70 1.70 26.67 4.97
CA PRO A 70 2.43 26.27 3.76
C PRO A 70 1.83 25.02 3.10
N VAL A 71 1.43 24.02 3.90
CA VAL A 71 0.79 22.78 3.41
C VAL A 71 -0.56 23.08 2.79
N VAL A 72 -1.35 23.98 3.39
CA VAL A 72 -2.62 24.43 2.82
C VAL A 72 -2.42 25.11 1.45
N PHE A 73 -1.39 25.94 1.32
CA PHE A 73 -1.09 26.60 0.04
C PHE A 73 -0.70 25.57 -1.04
N GLU A 74 0.16 24.62 -0.70
CA GLU A 74 0.58 23.54 -1.59
C GLU A 74 -0.61 22.67 -2.03
N ASP A 75 -1.49 22.29 -1.09
CA ASP A 75 -2.73 21.56 -1.39
C ASP A 75 -3.63 22.30 -2.38
N ILE A 76 -3.84 23.61 -2.19
CA ILE A 76 -4.61 24.43 -3.12
C ILE A 76 -3.98 24.42 -4.51
N ALA A 77 -2.66 24.66 -4.59
CA ALA A 77 -1.95 24.70 -5.85
C ALA A 77 -2.05 23.37 -6.60
N HIS A 78 -1.81 22.25 -5.92
CA HIS A 78 -1.90 20.91 -6.53
C HIS A 78 -3.32 20.60 -7.01
N GLN A 79 -4.35 20.88 -6.21
CA GLN A 79 -5.73 20.61 -6.61
C GLN A 79 -6.16 21.43 -7.84
N VAL A 80 -5.79 22.72 -7.87
CA VAL A 80 -6.12 23.60 -9.00
C VAL A 80 -5.36 23.16 -10.26
N LEU A 81 -4.09 22.77 -10.14
CA LEU A 81 -3.32 22.25 -11.28
C LEU A 81 -3.86 20.91 -11.79
N ALA A 82 -4.26 20.01 -10.90
CA ALA A 82 -4.70 18.67 -11.28
C ALA A 82 -6.16 18.60 -11.74
N THR A 83 -7.05 19.43 -11.18
CA THR A 83 -8.51 19.32 -11.39
C THR A 83 -9.18 20.62 -11.83
N GLY A 84 -8.44 21.72 -11.94
CA GLY A 84 -8.95 23.04 -12.32
C GLY A 84 -9.67 23.79 -11.21
N HIS A 85 -9.96 23.17 -10.06
CA HIS A 85 -10.63 23.80 -8.93
C HIS A 85 -10.18 23.21 -7.59
N ARG A 86 -10.38 23.96 -6.51
CA ARG A 86 -10.12 23.47 -5.15
C ARG A 86 -11.37 22.77 -4.59
N LYS A 87 -11.21 21.54 -4.12
CA LYS A 87 -12.19 20.83 -3.30
C LYS A 87 -11.94 21.15 -1.83
N ARG A 88 -13.01 21.39 -1.08
CA ARG A 88 -12.87 21.69 0.35
C ARG A 88 -12.59 20.41 1.15
N PRO A 89 -11.96 20.50 2.33
CA PRO A 89 -11.66 19.33 3.16
C PRO A 89 -12.88 18.45 3.47
N GLU A 90 -14.07 19.05 3.62
CA GLU A 90 -15.31 18.32 3.91
C GLU A 90 -15.65 17.30 2.81
N HIS A 91 -15.37 17.63 1.55
CA HIS A 91 -15.55 16.71 0.42
C HIS A 91 -14.73 15.43 0.60
N PHE A 92 -13.49 15.55 1.04
CA PHE A 92 -12.61 14.39 1.24
C PHE A 92 -13.01 13.58 2.47
N ILE A 93 -13.45 14.24 3.54
CA ILE A 93 -13.98 13.56 4.74
C ILE A 93 -15.22 12.71 4.38
N GLU A 94 -16.16 13.28 3.62
CA GLU A 94 -17.31 12.54 3.11
C GLU A 94 -16.92 11.38 2.21
N ALA A 95 -15.95 11.59 1.31
CA ALA A 95 -15.45 10.54 0.43
C ALA A 95 -14.84 9.38 1.23
N ILE A 96 -14.04 9.68 2.27
CA ILE A 96 -13.45 8.67 3.16
C ILE A 96 -14.56 7.91 3.92
N ASN A 97 -15.56 8.60 4.44
CA ASN A 97 -16.66 7.97 5.17
C ASN A 97 -17.48 7.01 4.30
N LYS A 98 -17.65 7.33 3.01
CA LYS A 98 -18.39 6.50 2.04
C LYS A 98 -17.68 5.20 1.68
N VAL A 99 -16.38 5.06 1.95
CA VAL A 99 -15.62 3.83 1.64
C VAL A 99 -16.17 2.65 2.42
N LYS A 100 -16.49 1.56 1.73
CA LYS A 100 -16.94 0.30 2.33
C LYS A 100 -15.88 -0.79 2.23
N ALA A 101 -16.03 -1.87 2.99
CA ALA A 101 -15.14 -3.02 2.91
C ALA A 101 -15.05 -3.57 1.47
N ASP A 102 -16.17 -3.61 0.75
CA ASP A 102 -16.24 -4.05 -0.64
C ASP A 102 -15.40 -3.19 -1.60
N ASP A 103 -15.26 -1.89 -1.33
CA ASP A 103 -14.39 -1.01 -2.12
C ASP A 103 -12.93 -1.38 -1.93
N ILE A 104 -12.53 -1.69 -0.69
CA ILE A 104 -11.16 -2.14 -0.38
C ILE A 104 -10.90 -3.49 -1.04
N HIS A 105 -11.81 -4.46 -0.92
CA HIS A 105 -11.67 -5.76 -1.58
C HIS A 105 -11.53 -5.61 -3.09
N ARG A 106 -12.34 -4.74 -3.71
CA ARG A 106 -12.28 -4.45 -5.15
C ARG A 106 -10.92 -3.89 -5.56
N VAL A 107 -10.40 -2.91 -4.81
CA VAL A 107 -9.10 -2.29 -5.09
C VAL A 107 -7.96 -3.28 -4.85
N ALA A 108 -7.98 -4.03 -3.74
CA ALA A 108 -6.98 -5.05 -3.43
C ALA A 108 -6.91 -6.14 -4.51
N ARG A 109 -8.05 -6.67 -4.95
CA ARG A 109 -8.10 -7.65 -6.06
C ARG A 109 -7.59 -7.07 -7.37
N LYS A 110 -7.86 -5.80 -7.66
CA LYS A 110 -7.32 -5.14 -8.86
C LYS A 110 -5.79 -5.02 -8.77
N LEU A 111 -5.26 -4.68 -7.60
CA LEU A 111 -3.83 -4.55 -7.35
C LEU A 111 -3.11 -5.89 -7.47
N LEU A 112 -3.63 -6.95 -6.85
CA LEU A 112 -3.05 -8.30 -6.90
C LEU A 112 -3.02 -8.90 -8.31
N LYS A 113 -3.93 -8.47 -9.20
CA LYS A 113 -3.95 -8.90 -10.61
C LYS A 113 -2.89 -8.21 -11.48
N SER A 114 -2.33 -7.10 -11.02
CA SER A 114 -1.29 -6.37 -11.76
C SER A 114 0.08 -7.05 -11.60
N GLN A 115 0.96 -6.88 -12.57
CA GLN A 115 2.31 -7.44 -12.47
C GLN A 115 3.11 -6.70 -11.38
N PRO A 116 3.67 -7.41 -10.39
CA PRO A 116 4.42 -6.78 -9.31
C PRO A 116 5.76 -6.23 -9.82
N SER A 117 6.22 -5.15 -9.21
CA SER A 117 7.55 -4.59 -9.40
C SER A 117 8.34 -4.65 -8.09
N LEU A 118 9.60 -5.05 -8.17
CA LEU A 118 10.48 -5.24 -7.00
C LEU A 118 11.79 -4.53 -7.24
N THR A 119 12.23 -3.77 -6.25
CA THR A 119 13.58 -3.22 -6.19
C THR A 119 14.18 -3.59 -4.84
N ALA A 120 15.45 -3.98 -4.83
CA ALA A 120 16.15 -4.38 -3.63
C ALA A 120 17.60 -3.91 -3.68
N ARG A 121 18.15 -3.52 -2.52
CA ARG A 121 19.52 -3.02 -2.39
C ARG A 121 20.17 -3.57 -1.12
N GLY A 122 21.42 -4.03 -1.24
CA GLY A 122 22.20 -4.58 -0.12
C GLY A 122 22.49 -6.07 -0.30
N LYS A 123 22.58 -6.82 0.80
CA LYS A 123 22.81 -8.27 0.77
C LYS A 123 21.50 -9.01 0.49
N ILE A 124 21.22 -9.23 -0.79
CA ILE A 124 19.95 -9.77 -1.31
C ILE A 124 20.01 -11.28 -1.64
N THR A 125 21.01 -12.01 -1.14
CA THR A 125 21.20 -13.43 -1.46
C THR A 125 20.03 -14.33 -1.04
N LYS A 126 19.24 -13.91 -0.05
CA LYS A 126 18.04 -14.63 0.42
C LYS A 126 16.72 -14.07 -0.14
N LEU A 127 16.78 -13.14 -1.10
CA LEU A 127 15.60 -12.58 -1.73
C LEU A 127 14.97 -13.65 -2.64
N PRO A 128 13.67 -13.98 -2.48
CA PRO A 128 12.98 -14.89 -3.38
C PRO A 128 12.99 -14.38 -4.83
N ALA A 129 12.96 -15.29 -5.80
CA ALA A 129 12.86 -14.91 -7.19
C ALA A 129 11.54 -14.19 -7.46
N MET A 130 11.53 -13.27 -8.44
CA MET A 130 10.30 -12.54 -8.81
C MET A 130 9.15 -13.50 -9.18
N THR A 131 9.46 -14.61 -9.85
CA THR A 131 8.47 -15.64 -10.20
C THR A 131 7.81 -16.26 -8.97
N ASP A 132 8.58 -16.48 -7.90
CA ASP A 132 8.08 -17.07 -6.66
C ASP A 132 7.19 -16.07 -5.91
N ILE A 133 7.56 -14.79 -5.92
CA ILE A 133 6.75 -13.70 -5.36
C ILE A 133 5.44 -13.55 -6.13
N GLN A 134 5.50 -13.55 -7.45
CA GLN A 134 4.31 -13.47 -8.30
C GLN A 134 3.38 -14.66 -8.07
N ALA A 135 3.93 -15.87 -7.94
CA ALA A 135 3.16 -17.06 -7.61
C ALA A 135 2.47 -16.91 -6.23
N GLY A 136 3.19 -16.42 -5.22
CA GLY A 136 2.63 -16.20 -3.88
C GLY A 136 1.54 -15.11 -3.85
N LEU A 137 1.63 -14.08 -4.68
CA LEU A 137 0.58 -13.04 -4.78
C LEU A 137 -0.71 -13.55 -5.45
N LEU A 138 -0.60 -14.60 -6.28
CA LEU A 138 -1.74 -15.27 -6.91
C LEU A 138 -2.32 -16.40 -6.04
N ASP A 139 -1.56 -16.86 -5.05
CA ASP A 139 -2.00 -17.85 -4.08
C ASP A 139 -3.00 -17.25 -3.07
N LEU A 140 -4.02 -18.03 -2.69
CA LEU A 140 -5.08 -17.56 -1.79
C LEU A 140 -4.60 -17.38 -0.34
N GLU A 141 -3.53 -18.08 0.05
CA GLU A 141 -2.95 -18.00 1.40
C GLU A 141 -1.70 -17.11 1.43
N GLY A 142 -1.29 -16.54 0.29
CA GLY A 142 -0.10 -15.71 0.18
C GLY A 142 1.20 -16.47 0.41
N LYS A 143 1.23 -17.79 0.20
CA LYS A 143 2.40 -18.61 0.48
C LYS A 143 3.41 -18.56 -0.65
N LEU A 144 4.67 -18.30 -0.30
CA LEU A 144 5.76 -18.40 -1.25
C LEU A 144 6.13 -19.87 -1.49
N PRO A 145 6.52 -20.24 -2.73
CA PRO A 145 7.11 -21.54 -3.02
C PRO A 145 8.31 -21.86 -2.11
N ALA A 146 8.49 -23.14 -1.79
CA ALA A 146 9.68 -23.60 -1.08
C ALA A 146 10.96 -23.16 -1.80
N ALA A 147 12.01 -22.85 -1.03
CA ALA A 147 13.28 -22.40 -1.58
C ALA A 147 13.79 -23.40 -2.62
N ARG A 148 13.87 -23.00 -3.89
CA ARG A 148 14.71 -23.72 -4.84
C ARG A 148 16.15 -23.46 -4.43
N ILE A 149 16.85 -24.50 -4.02
CA ILE A 149 18.30 -24.45 -3.85
C ILE A 149 18.84 -24.22 -5.26
N ILE A 150 19.30 -22.99 -5.52
CA ILE A 150 20.10 -22.71 -6.70
C ILE A 150 21.48 -23.28 -6.34
N GLU A 151 21.82 -24.43 -6.92
CA GLU A 151 23.21 -24.93 -6.97
C GLU A 151 24.12 -23.95 -7.72
#